data_AF-A0A7M3WDX9-F1
#
_entry.id   AF-A0A7M3WDX9-F1
#
_cell.length_a   1.000
_cell.length_b   1.000
_cell.length_c   1.000
_cell.angle_alpha   90.00
_cell.angle_beta   90.00
_cell.angle_gamma   90.00
#
_symmetry.space_group_name_H-M   'P 1'
#
loop_
_entity.id
_entity.type
_entity.pdbx_description
1 polymer ?
#
loop_
_entity_poly.entity_id
_entity_poly.type
_entity_poly.pdbx_seq_one_letter_code
_entity_poly.pdbx_strand_id
1 'polypeptide(L)'
;MREIVDILSVLTSEAKLVWGEKGLSISVVDGSHVALLSATIGDECFETYEVEPVEIGLDLQKMRDLLTLAGPSDLVEMDYDDAVGAINVRVGEVLMILRGIDTSTMDNPNQPNLEFKSKATIGSEKLSRALRAAKFVGGEVDLSMDKNQLAVSVTVEAGEGVNVKFESGELSELVCASPTHSTYSLQYLGELTKKLAGGFTNEVSLEFEEKYPLRLTWMSNDGGARWTYFLAPRIVND
;
A
#
# COMPACT_ATOMS: atom_id res chain seq x y z
N MET A 1 -9.18 -9.52 4.95
CA MET A 1 -10.05 -8.31 4.89
C MET A 1 -9.49 -7.08 5.59
N ARG A 2 -9.09 -7.12 6.87
CA ARG A 2 -8.57 -5.92 7.59
C ARG A 2 -7.40 -5.25 6.87
N GLU A 3 -6.42 -6.03 6.43
CA GLU A 3 -5.29 -5.53 5.64
C GLU A 3 -5.75 -4.78 4.38
N ILE A 4 -6.67 -5.38 3.62
CA ILE A 4 -7.20 -4.79 2.38
C ILE A 4 -7.79 -3.41 2.66
N VAL A 5 -8.71 -3.32 3.62
CA VAL A 5 -9.37 -2.07 3.97
C VAL A 5 -8.36 -1.05 4.53
N ASP A 6 -7.46 -1.48 5.42
CA ASP A 6 -6.51 -0.57 6.06
C ASP A 6 -5.50 0.04 5.09
N ILE A 7 -5.00 -0.74 4.13
CA ILE A 7 -4.04 -0.27 3.14
C ILE A 7 -4.74 0.60 2.08
N LEU A 8 -5.90 0.19 1.55
CA LEU A 8 -6.61 0.99 0.53
C LEU A 8 -7.04 2.36 1.05
N SER A 9 -7.47 2.43 2.31
CA SER A 9 -7.88 3.70 2.92
C SER A 9 -6.76 4.71 3.12
N VAL A 10 -5.49 4.34 2.87
CA VAL A 10 -4.41 5.32 2.83
C VAL A 10 -4.59 6.27 1.65
N LEU A 11 -5.25 5.84 0.57
CA LEU A 11 -5.43 6.65 -0.65
C LEU A 11 -6.86 7.09 -0.94
N THR A 12 -7.86 6.28 -0.56
CA THR A 12 -9.26 6.52 -0.97
C THR A 12 -10.26 6.08 0.09
N SER A 13 -11.44 6.70 0.13
CA SER A 13 -12.56 6.24 0.97
C SER A 13 -13.38 5.12 0.34
N GLU A 14 -13.24 4.93 -0.98
CA GLU A 14 -14.03 4.00 -1.76
C GLU A 14 -13.12 3.21 -2.71
N ALA A 15 -13.38 1.93 -2.89
CA ALA A 15 -12.60 1.10 -3.81
C ALA A 15 -13.49 0.14 -4.59
N LYS A 16 -13.12 -0.06 -5.86
CA LYS A 16 -13.66 -1.13 -6.69
C LYS A 16 -12.82 -2.39 -6.47
N LEU A 17 -13.46 -3.45 -6.00
CA LEU A 17 -12.86 -4.77 -5.85
C LEU A 17 -13.30 -5.63 -7.03
N VAL A 18 -12.34 -6.12 -7.82
CA VAL A 18 -12.59 -6.95 -9.00
C VAL A 18 -12.29 -8.39 -8.66
N TRP A 19 -13.35 -9.17 -8.43
CA TRP A 19 -13.28 -10.58 -8.06
C TRP A 19 -13.37 -11.44 -9.32
N GLY A 20 -12.54 -12.48 -9.41
CA GLY A 20 -12.54 -13.43 -10.52
C GLY A 20 -12.23 -14.84 -10.04
N GLU A 21 -12.14 -15.80 -10.96
CA GLU A 21 -11.99 -17.22 -10.61
C GLU A 21 -10.76 -17.57 -9.76
N LYS A 22 -9.73 -16.72 -9.75
CA LYS A 22 -8.44 -16.95 -9.07
C LYS A 22 -8.15 -15.93 -7.97
N GLY A 23 -9.20 -15.31 -7.44
CA GLY A 23 -9.06 -14.34 -6.36
C GLY A 23 -9.40 -12.90 -6.76
N LEU A 24 -8.84 -11.97 -6.02
CA LEU A 24 -9.20 -10.57 -6.01
C LEU A 24 -8.08 -9.71 -6.60
N SER A 25 -8.46 -8.81 -7.50
CA SER A 25 -7.60 -7.74 -8.01
C SER A 25 -8.17 -6.38 -7.66
N ILE A 26 -7.28 -5.46 -7.27
CA ILE A 26 -7.64 -4.09 -6.88
C ILE A 26 -6.61 -3.15 -7.48
N SER A 27 -7.08 -2.02 -8.01
CA SER A 27 -6.22 -0.90 -8.39
C SER A 27 -6.96 0.40 -8.06
N VAL A 28 -6.31 1.29 -7.32
CA VAL A 28 -6.87 2.58 -6.90
C VAL A 28 -5.83 3.68 -7.07
N VAL A 29 -6.29 4.87 -7.45
CA VAL A 29 -5.48 6.09 -7.50
C VAL A 29 -6.09 7.11 -6.55
N ASP A 30 -5.26 7.92 -5.88
CA ASP A 30 -5.77 8.99 -5.04
C ASP A 30 -6.39 10.12 -5.88
N GLY A 31 -7.23 10.95 -5.26
CA GLY A 31 -7.95 12.03 -5.97
C GLY A 31 -7.05 13.10 -6.60
N SER A 32 -5.76 13.14 -6.25
CA SER A 32 -4.78 14.03 -6.89
C SER A 32 -3.95 13.37 -8.00
N HIS A 33 -4.15 12.08 -8.27
CA HIS A 33 -3.39 11.28 -9.22
C HIS A 33 -1.87 11.26 -8.97
N VAL A 34 -1.47 11.35 -7.71
CA VAL A 34 -0.07 11.35 -7.25
C VAL A 34 0.37 9.96 -6.77
N ALA A 35 -0.56 9.16 -6.24
CA ALA A 35 -0.29 7.83 -5.71
C ALA A 35 -1.25 6.79 -6.28
N LEU A 36 -0.71 5.62 -6.62
CA LEU A 36 -1.45 4.45 -7.06
C LEU A 36 -1.16 3.28 -6.14
N LEU A 37 -2.17 2.54 -5.76
CA LEU A 37 -2.05 1.31 -5.00
C LEU A 37 -2.77 0.19 -5.73
N SER A 38 -2.12 -0.95 -5.85
CA SER A 38 -2.67 -2.12 -6.49
C SER A 38 -2.35 -3.38 -5.71
N ALA A 39 -3.24 -4.37 -5.83
CA ALA A 39 -3.12 -5.64 -5.16
C ALA A 39 -3.62 -6.78 -6.06
N THR A 40 -3.01 -7.94 -5.89
CA THR A 40 -3.54 -9.22 -6.34
C THR A 40 -3.49 -10.18 -5.17
N ILE A 41 -4.63 -10.77 -4.84
CA ILE A 41 -4.81 -11.65 -3.69
C ILE A 41 -5.41 -12.94 -4.22
N GLY A 42 -4.64 -14.03 -4.14
CA GLY A 42 -5.07 -15.33 -4.64
C GLY A 42 -6.25 -15.91 -3.86
N ASP A 43 -7.02 -16.77 -4.51
CA ASP A 43 -8.14 -17.48 -3.90
C ASP A 43 -7.69 -18.36 -2.70
N GLU A 44 -6.44 -18.81 -2.69
CA GLU A 44 -5.83 -19.52 -1.57
C GLU A 44 -5.72 -18.69 -0.27
N CYS A 45 -5.95 -17.37 -0.34
CA CYS A 45 -5.96 -16.49 0.82
C CYS A 45 -7.29 -16.49 1.59
N PHE A 46 -8.29 -17.22 1.09
CA PHE A 46 -9.63 -17.30 1.67
C PHE A 46 -9.90 -18.75 2.12
N GLU A 47 -10.55 -18.91 3.27
CA GLU A 47 -10.94 -20.26 3.75
C GLU A 47 -11.98 -20.90 2.84
N THR A 48 -12.91 -20.10 2.34
CA THR A 48 -13.89 -20.48 1.33
C THR A 48 -13.91 -19.42 0.25
N TYR A 49 -13.86 -19.85 -1.01
CA TYR A 49 -13.89 -18.96 -2.17
C TYR A 49 -14.86 -19.51 -3.22
N GLU A 50 -16.07 -18.97 -3.23
CA GLU A 50 -17.14 -19.33 -4.19
C GLU A 50 -17.59 -18.05 -4.89
N VAL A 51 -16.97 -17.76 -6.03
CA VAL A 51 -17.10 -16.46 -6.71
C VAL A 51 -17.31 -16.68 -8.20
N GLU A 52 -18.39 -16.11 -8.73
CA GLU A 52 -18.50 -15.79 -10.15
C GLU A 52 -17.87 -14.41 -10.41
N PRO A 53 -17.22 -14.16 -11.57
CA PRO A 53 -16.57 -12.89 -11.84
C PRO A 53 -17.49 -11.68 -11.65
N VAL A 54 -17.11 -10.75 -10.76
CA VAL A 54 -17.95 -9.62 -10.35
C VAL A 54 -17.12 -8.45 -9.88
N GLU A 55 -17.62 -7.23 -10.10
CA GLU A 55 -17.06 -6.01 -9.53
C GLU A 55 -17.93 -5.54 -8.37
N ILE A 56 -17.29 -5.25 -7.22
CA ILE A 56 -17.98 -4.75 -6.04
C ILE A 56 -17.38 -3.40 -5.64
N GLY A 57 -18.17 -2.34 -5.74
CA GLY A 57 -17.82 -1.02 -5.21
C GLY A 57 -18.09 -0.96 -3.72
N LEU A 58 -17.11 -0.50 -2.93
CA LEU A 58 -17.16 -0.63 -1.48
C LEU A 58 -16.77 0.66 -0.76
N ASP A 59 -17.57 1.04 0.23
CA ASP A 59 -17.27 2.11 1.19
C ASP A 59 -16.32 1.56 2.27
N LEU A 60 -15.05 1.94 2.19
CA LEU A 60 -13.99 1.42 3.04
C LEU A 60 -14.16 1.85 4.50
N GLN A 61 -14.80 2.99 4.76
CA GLN A 61 -15.03 3.46 6.12
C GLN A 61 -16.07 2.58 6.82
N LYS A 62 -17.19 2.28 6.15
CA LYS A 62 -18.22 1.38 6.72
C LYS A 62 -17.66 -0.02 6.98
N MET A 63 -16.86 -0.55 6.06
CA MET A 63 -16.19 -1.83 6.28
C MET A 63 -15.22 -1.78 7.44
N ARG A 64 -14.43 -0.71 7.56
CA ARG A 64 -13.51 -0.53 8.67
C ARG A 64 -14.24 -0.53 10.00
N ASP A 65 -15.34 0.21 10.11
CA ASP A 65 -16.13 0.30 11.34
C ASP A 65 -16.62 -1.09 11.77
N LEU A 66 -17.12 -1.90 10.85
CA LEU A 66 -17.49 -3.30 11.13
C LEU A 66 -16.28 -4.16 11.54
N LEU A 67 -15.16 -4.05 10.82
CA LEU A 67 -13.94 -4.82 11.10
C LEU A 67 -13.28 -4.46 12.45
N THR A 68 -13.65 -3.33 13.07
CA THR A 68 -13.24 -3.04 14.45
C THR A 68 -13.83 -4.01 15.48
N LEU A 69 -14.96 -4.66 15.14
CA LEU A 69 -15.62 -5.64 15.99
C LEU A 69 -15.00 -7.04 15.87
N ALA A 70 -14.21 -7.30 14.81
CA ALA A 70 -13.54 -8.57 14.61
C ALA A 70 -12.34 -8.72 15.55
N GLY A 71 -12.27 -9.85 16.25
CA GLY A 71 -11.06 -10.34 16.89
C GLY A 71 -10.02 -10.85 15.87
N PRO A 72 -8.80 -11.19 16.32
CA PRO A 72 -7.73 -11.68 15.43
C PRO A 72 -8.03 -13.02 14.74
N SER A 73 -8.88 -13.86 15.34
CA SER A 73 -9.23 -15.20 14.84
C SER A 73 -10.64 -15.26 14.24
N ASP A 74 -11.37 -14.14 14.20
CA ASP A 74 -12.73 -14.13 13.66
C ASP A 74 -12.69 -14.16 12.14
N LEU A 75 -13.52 -15.02 11.55
CA LEU A 75 -13.75 -15.03 10.12
C LEU A 75 -14.62 -13.84 9.72
N VAL A 76 -14.27 -13.25 8.59
CA VAL A 76 -15.05 -12.21 7.93
C VAL A 76 -15.64 -12.84 6.68
N GLU A 77 -16.94 -13.10 6.71
CA GLU A 77 -17.66 -13.62 5.55
C GLU A 77 -18.25 -12.46 4.77
N MET A 78 -18.20 -12.53 3.44
CA MET A 78 -18.77 -11.54 2.54
C MET A 78 -19.56 -12.27 1.46
N ASP A 79 -20.85 -11.98 1.39
CA ASP A 79 -21.78 -12.50 0.40
C ASP A 79 -22.38 -11.33 -0.37
N TYR A 80 -22.37 -11.40 -1.70
CA TYR A 80 -22.81 -10.30 -2.57
C TYR A 80 -23.98 -10.75 -3.44
N ASP A 81 -25.11 -10.05 -3.30
CA ASP A 81 -26.27 -10.20 -4.17
C ASP A 81 -26.25 -9.10 -5.23
N ASP A 82 -25.77 -9.45 -6.43
CA ASP A 82 -25.66 -8.54 -7.56
C ASP A 82 -27.01 -8.01 -8.05
N ALA A 83 -28.09 -8.79 -7.88
CA ALA A 83 -29.41 -8.38 -8.36
C ALA A 83 -29.95 -7.15 -7.61
N VAL A 84 -29.52 -6.95 -6.36
CA VAL A 84 -29.91 -5.82 -5.52
C VAL A 84 -28.74 -4.96 -5.04
N GLY A 85 -27.50 -5.30 -5.41
CA GLY A 85 -26.29 -4.63 -4.97
C GLY A 85 -26.10 -4.65 -3.45
N ALA A 86 -26.50 -5.73 -2.78
CA ALA A 86 -26.37 -5.87 -1.35
C ALA A 86 -25.12 -6.69 -0.99
N ILE A 87 -24.34 -6.19 -0.04
CA ILE A 87 -23.16 -6.86 0.48
C ILE A 87 -23.47 -7.27 1.92
N ASN A 88 -23.71 -8.56 2.15
CA ASN A 88 -23.88 -9.15 3.47
C ASN A 88 -22.49 -9.44 4.05
N VAL A 89 -22.10 -8.73 5.11
CA VAL A 89 -20.81 -8.95 5.79
C VAL A 89 -21.07 -9.48 7.19
N ARG A 90 -20.52 -10.65 7.49
CA ARG A 90 -20.62 -11.29 8.81
C ARG A 90 -19.27 -11.27 9.52
N VAL A 91 -19.30 -10.88 10.79
CA VAL A 91 -18.17 -10.96 11.72
C VAL A 91 -18.70 -11.55 13.03
N GLY A 92 -18.34 -12.81 13.32
CA GLY A 92 -18.92 -13.55 14.44
C GLY A 92 -20.45 -13.59 14.35
N GLU A 93 -21.13 -13.10 15.38
CA GLU A 93 -22.60 -13.03 15.44
C GLU A 93 -23.21 -11.83 14.73
N VAL A 94 -22.38 -10.85 14.32
CA VAL A 94 -22.85 -9.60 13.70
C VAL A 94 -23.01 -9.81 12.20
N LEU A 95 -24.21 -9.57 11.69
CA LEU A 95 -24.49 -9.42 10.26
C LEU A 95 -24.78 -7.95 9.96
N MET A 96 -24.03 -7.37 9.03
CA MET A 96 -24.27 -6.04 8.49
C MET A 96 -24.56 -6.14 7.00
N ILE A 97 -25.63 -5.48 6.55
CA ILE A 97 -25.96 -5.39 5.12
C ILE A 97 -25.53 -4.01 4.64
N LEU A 98 -24.54 -3.96 3.76
CA LEU A 98 -24.07 -2.77 3.09
C LEU A 98 -24.69 -2.67 1.69
N ARG A 99 -24.83 -1.44 1.19
CA ARG A 99 -25.11 -1.19 -0.22
C ARG A 99 -23.79 -1.04 -0.96
N GLY A 100 -23.61 -1.80 -2.04
CA GLY A 100 -22.52 -1.60 -2.98
C GLY A 100 -22.60 -0.23 -3.64
N ILE A 101 -21.44 0.28 -4.04
CA ILE A 101 -21.31 1.50 -4.84
C ILE A 101 -21.36 1.10 -6.31
N ASP A 102 -22.01 1.92 -7.14
CA ASP A 102 -22.02 1.74 -8.59
C ASP A 102 -20.59 1.82 -9.14
N THR A 103 -20.11 0.70 -9.69
CA THR A 103 -18.74 0.57 -10.19
C THR A 103 -18.54 1.23 -11.54
N SER A 104 -19.60 1.59 -12.26
CA SER A 104 -19.49 2.16 -13.62
C SER A 104 -18.77 3.50 -13.67
N THR A 105 -18.73 4.22 -12.55
CA THR A 105 -18.06 5.52 -12.40
C THR A 105 -16.74 5.43 -11.64
N MET A 106 -16.36 4.25 -11.16
CA MET A 106 -15.13 4.03 -10.40
C MET A 106 -13.99 3.64 -11.34
N ASP A 107 -12.85 4.32 -11.18
CA ASP A 107 -11.64 4.02 -11.94
C ASP A 107 -11.07 2.63 -11.59
N ASN A 108 -10.44 2.01 -12.59
CA ASN A 108 -9.58 0.84 -12.42
C ASN A 108 -8.26 1.09 -13.16
N PRO A 109 -7.36 1.90 -12.59
CA PRO A 109 -6.18 2.39 -13.29
C PRO A 109 -5.18 1.26 -13.55
N ASN A 110 -4.59 1.25 -14.74
CA ASN A 110 -3.47 0.36 -15.03
C ASN A 110 -2.23 0.78 -14.25
N GLN A 111 -1.43 -0.20 -13.84
CA GLN A 111 -0.11 0.08 -13.27
C GLN A 111 0.81 0.67 -14.35
N PRO A 112 1.68 1.64 -13.98
CA PRO A 112 2.69 2.13 -14.90
C PRO A 112 3.74 1.03 -15.18
N ASN A 113 4.07 0.82 -16.44
CA ASN A 113 5.12 -0.12 -16.84
C ASN A 113 6.49 0.57 -16.75
N LEU A 114 7.12 0.48 -15.58
CA LEU A 114 8.41 1.10 -15.27
C LEU A 114 9.46 0.04 -14.96
N GLU A 115 10.62 0.18 -15.60
CA GLU A 115 11.82 -0.61 -15.30
C GLU A 115 12.73 0.22 -14.40
N PHE A 116 13.13 -0.38 -13.28
CA PHE A 116 14.03 0.23 -12.30
C PHE A 116 15.35 -0.54 -12.26
N LYS A 117 16.46 0.17 -12.12
CA LYS A 117 17.82 -0.37 -11.98
C LYS A 117 18.32 -0.35 -10.54
N SER A 118 17.59 0.31 -9.67
CA SER A 118 17.87 0.45 -8.24
C SER A 118 16.76 -0.18 -7.42
N LYS A 119 17.15 -1.06 -6.50
CA LYS A 119 16.26 -1.76 -5.59
C LYS A 119 16.93 -1.94 -4.24
N ALA A 120 16.18 -1.73 -3.17
CA ALA A 120 16.57 -2.15 -1.83
C ALA A 120 15.39 -2.83 -1.13
N THR A 121 15.65 -3.88 -0.36
CA THR A 121 14.63 -4.52 0.49
C THR A 121 15.04 -4.38 1.95
N ILE A 122 14.12 -3.88 2.76
CA ILE A 122 14.36 -3.50 4.15
C ILE A 122 13.21 -3.93 5.05
N GLY A 123 13.50 -4.19 6.33
CA GLY A 123 12.48 -4.43 7.33
C GLY A 123 11.46 -3.29 7.43
N SER A 124 10.17 -3.61 7.41
CA SER A 124 9.05 -2.65 7.43
C SER A 124 9.12 -1.70 8.63
N GLU A 125 9.49 -2.24 9.79
CA GLU A 125 9.73 -1.51 11.05
C GLU A 125 10.90 -0.53 11.00
N LYS A 126 11.96 -0.83 10.23
CA LYS A 126 13.11 0.08 10.05
C LYS A 126 12.70 1.26 9.16
N LEU A 127 12.08 0.95 8.02
CA LEU A 127 11.61 1.97 7.07
C LEU A 127 10.58 2.91 7.71
N SER A 128 9.57 2.35 8.39
CA SER A 128 8.52 3.15 9.04
C SER A 128 9.11 4.10 10.09
N ARG A 129 10.07 3.63 10.90
CA ARG A 129 10.73 4.45 11.92
C ARG A 129 11.51 5.61 11.31
N ALA A 130 12.27 5.37 10.25
CA ALA A 130 13.03 6.42 9.55
C ALA A 130 12.11 7.48 8.94
N LEU A 131 11.03 7.06 8.25
CA LEU A 131 10.07 8.00 7.65
C LEU A 131 9.26 8.78 8.68
N ARG A 132 8.88 8.16 9.81
CA ARG A 132 8.23 8.86 10.93
C ARG A 132 9.18 9.89 11.55
N ALA A 133 10.45 9.54 11.73
CA ALA A 133 11.45 10.49 12.22
C ALA A 133 11.60 11.69 11.27
N ALA A 134 11.66 11.44 9.96
CA ALA A 134 11.70 12.50 8.95
C ALA A 134 10.46 13.41 9.01
N LYS A 135 9.27 12.84 9.24
CA LYS A 135 7.99 13.58 9.35
C LYS A 135 7.93 14.54 10.55
N PHE A 136 8.79 14.38 11.56
CA PHE A 136 8.91 15.35 12.64
C PHE A 136 9.62 16.65 12.21
N VAL A 137 10.36 16.62 11.10
CA VAL A 137 11.17 17.75 10.62
C VAL A 137 10.58 18.39 9.38
N GLY A 138 10.12 17.60 8.40
CA GLY A 138 9.63 18.13 7.12
C GLY A 138 8.46 17.36 6.53
N GLY A 139 7.85 17.94 5.49
CA GLY A 139 6.74 17.33 4.73
C GLY A 139 7.19 16.44 3.57
N GLU A 140 8.48 16.47 3.24
CA GLU A 140 9.09 15.75 2.13
C GLU A 140 10.34 15.03 2.62
N VAL A 141 10.71 13.96 1.92
CA VAL A 141 11.86 13.12 2.24
C VAL A 141 12.67 12.83 1.00
N ASP A 142 13.98 13.01 1.12
CA ASP A 142 14.95 12.59 0.13
C ASP A 142 15.32 11.13 0.39
N LEU A 143 15.05 10.29 -0.59
CA LEU A 143 15.55 8.93 -0.64
C LEU A 143 16.78 8.92 -1.55
N SER A 144 17.86 8.28 -1.09
CA SER A 144 19.04 8.06 -1.93
C SER A 144 19.57 6.64 -1.76
N MET A 145 20.14 6.10 -2.83
CA MET A 145 20.67 4.75 -2.86
C MET A 145 21.96 4.73 -3.66
N ASP A 146 22.95 3.98 -3.16
CA ASP A 146 24.15 3.62 -3.90
C ASP A 146 24.47 2.14 -3.67
N LYS A 147 25.61 1.66 -4.19
CA LYS A 147 26.04 0.26 -4.09
C LYS A 147 26.25 -0.25 -2.65
N ASN A 148 26.35 0.65 -1.67
CA ASN A 148 26.69 0.33 -0.28
C ASN A 148 25.53 0.56 0.69
N GLN A 149 24.61 1.49 0.38
CA GLN A 149 23.59 1.92 1.33
C GLN A 149 22.30 2.45 0.69
N LEU A 150 21.22 2.40 1.47
CA LEU A 150 19.99 3.19 1.30
C LEU A 150 19.99 4.29 2.38
N ALA A 151 19.59 5.51 2.04
CA ALA A 151 19.44 6.60 2.99
C ALA A 151 18.08 7.29 2.88
N VAL A 152 17.56 7.67 4.06
CA VAL A 152 16.33 8.44 4.26
C VAL A 152 16.74 9.74 4.93
N SER A 153 16.56 10.87 4.25
CA SER A 153 16.98 12.17 4.75
C SER A 153 15.93 13.26 4.58
N VAL A 154 15.93 14.21 5.50
CA VAL A 154 15.20 15.47 5.38
C VAL A 154 16.05 16.55 6.04
N THR A 155 16.12 17.72 5.43
CA THR A 155 16.74 18.92 6.00
C THR A 155 15.86 20.12 5.66
N VAL A 156 15.61 20.99 6.62
CA VAL A 156 14.83 22.22 6.43
C VAL A 156 15.71 23.45 6.59
N GLU A 157 15.24 24.61 6.11
CA GLU A 157 16.01 25.88 6.10
C GLU A 157 16.55 26.28 7.49
N ALA A 158 15.84 25.93 8.55
CA ALA A 158 16.25 26.19 9.93
C ALA A 158 17.50 25.39 10.38
N GLY A 159 18.03 24.50 9.53
CA GLY A 159 19.18 23.65 9.83
C GLY A 159 18.84 22.38 10.61
N GLU A 160 17.55 22.13 10.88
CA GLU A 160 17.08 20.87 11.45
C GLU A 160 17.04 19.78 10.37
N GLY A 161 17.38 18.55 10.76
CA GLY A 161 17.41 17.45 9.81
C GLY A 161 17.41 16.08 10.48
N VAL A 162 16.96 15.09 9.73
CA VAL A 162 17.10 13.66 10.05
C VAL A 162 17.86 13.03 8.90
N ASN A 163 18.84 12.19 9.23
CA ASN A 163 19.57 11.38 8.26
C ASN A 163 19.71 9.97 8.83
N VAL A 164 19.06 9.01 8.19
CA VAL A 164 19.15 7.60 8.54
C VAL A 164 19.75 6.86 7.36
N LYS A 165 20.81 6.09 7.60
CA LYS A 165 21.48 5.26 6.60
C LYS A 165 21.36 3.80 7.00
N PHE A 166 21.10 2.97 6.01
CA PHE A 166 21.05 1.53 6.13
C PHE A 166 22.11 0.96 5.22
N GLU A 167 23.16 0.40 5.80
CA GLU A 167 24.22 -0.24 5.04
C GLU A 167 23.74 -1.57 4.45
N SER A 168 24.41 -2.08 3.42
CA SER A 168 24.06 -3.34 2.76
C SER A 168 23.82 -4.52 3.71
N GLY A 169 24.56 -4.63 4.82
CA GLY A 169 24.37 -5.68 5.83
C GLY A 169 23.08 -5.56 6.67
N GLU A 170 22.39 -4.42 6.58
CA GLU A 170 21.12 -4.16 7.25
C GLU A 170 19.90 -4.36 6.33
N LEU A 171 20.15 -4.60 5.05
CA LEU A 171 19.17 -4.77 3.98
C LEU A 171 19.18 -6.23 3.53
N SER A 172 18.01 -6.80 3.21
CA SER A 172 17.93 -8.15 2.66
C SER A 172 18.31 -8.18 1.17
N GLU A 173 18.17 -7.06 0.49
CA GLU A 173 18.63 -6.87 -0.89
C GLU A 173 19.09 -5.41 -1.08
N LEU A 174 20.17 -5.23 -1.83
CA LEU A 174 20.60 -3.91 -2.32
C LEU A 174 21.23 -4.09 -3.71
N VAL A 175 20.60 -3.49 -4.71
CA VAL A 175 21.06 -3.45 -6.10
C VAL A 175 21.03 -2.01 -6.54
N CYS A 176 22.20 -1.42 -6.81
CA CYS A 176 22.29 -0.06 -7.32
C CYS A 176 23.62 0.14 -8.05
N ALA A 177 23.60 0.14 -9.38
CA ALA A 177 24.81 0.26 -10.19
C ALA A 177 25.35 1.71 -10.22
N SER A 178 24.45 2.70 -10.20
CA SER A 178 24.76 4.12 -10.21
C SER A 178 23.99 4.82 -9.09
N PRO A 179 24.63 5.69 -8.29
CA PRO A 179 23.96 6.43 -7.24
C PRO A 179 22.72 7.14 -7.77
N THR A 180 21.63 7.08 -7.02
CA THR A 180 20.36 7.70 -7.38
C THR A 180 19.73 8.38 -6.18
N HIS A 181 18.93 9.40 -6.44
CA HIS A 181 18.20 10.15 -5.41
C HIS A 181 16.88 10.66 -5.96
N SER A 182 15.87 10.76 -5.11
CA SER A 182 14.60 11.42 -5.43
C SER A 182 13.84 11.81 -4.17
N THR A 183 13.01 12.84 -4.29
CA THR A 183 12.26 13.43 -3.18
C THR A 183 10.79 13.01 -3.27
N TYR A 184 10.18 12.64 -2.14
CA TYR A 184 8.79 12.18 -2.07
C TYR A 184 8.04 12.82 -0.90
N SER A 185 6.72 12.92 -1.01
CA SER A 185 5.90 13.46 0.07
C SER A 185 5.73 12.45 1.22
N LEU A 186 6.06 12.88 2.44
CA LEU A 186 5.88 12.10 3.67
C LEU A 186 4.43 11.95 4.10
N GLN A 187 3.52 12.76 3.58
CA GLN A 187 2.08 12.63 3.84
C GLN A 187 1.58 11.24 3.42
N TYR A 188 2.06 10.77 2.27
CA TYR A 188 1.68 9.49 1.68
C TYR A 188 2.46 8.32 2.30
N LEU A 189 3.80 8.43 2.36
CA LEU A 189 4.65 7.34 2.83
C LEU A 189 4.51 7.06 4.33
N GLY A 190 4.29 8.10 5.15
CA GLY A 190 4.23 7.95 6.60
C GLY A 190 3.08 7.06 7.07
N GLU A 191 1.89 7.24 6.51
CA GLU A 191 0.71 6.44 6.89
C GLU A 191 0.79 5.01 6.35
N LEU A 192 1.19 4.83 5.08
CA LEU A 192 1.37 3.50 4.48
C LEU A 192 2.37 2.66 5.26
N THR A 193 3.61 3.17 5.43
CA THR A 193 4.66 2.40 6.11
C THR A 193 4.35 2.16 7.58
N LYS A 194 3.57 3.04 8.22
CA LYS A 194 3.05 2.80 9.56
C LYS A 194 2.12 1.60 9.62
N LYS A 195 1.23 1.42 8.63
CA LYS A 195 0.36 0.26 8.54
C LYS A 195 1.17 -1.01 8.26
N LEU A 196 2.13 -0.96 7.33
CA LEU A 196 2.98 -2.12 7.01
C LEU A 196 3.77 -2.62 8.23
N ALA A 197 4.37 -1.71 9.00
CA ALA A 197 5.06 -2.03 10.26
C ALA A 197 4.12 -2.59 11.35
N GLY A 198 2.80 -2.38 11.23
CA GLY A 198 1.79 -2.90 12.16
C GLY A 198 1.56 -4.42 12.09
N GLY A 199 2.37 -5.16 11.31
CA GLY A 199 2.34 -6.62 11.23
C GLY A 199 1.78 -7.19 9.93
N PHE A 200 1.49 -6.36 8.92
CA PHE A 200 1.05 -6.87 7.61
C PHE A 200 2.18 -7.49 6.81
N THR A 201 3.41 -6.99 6.98
CA THR A 201 4.59 -7.57 6.35
C THR A 201 5.85 -7.25 7.14
N ASN A 202 6.84 -8.14 7.07
CA ASN A 202 8.13 -7.96 7.73
C ASN A 202 9.10 -7.12 6.89
N GLU A 203 8.94 -7.11 5.55
CA GLU A 203 9.87 -6.48 4.63
C GLU A 203 9.15 -5.75 3.50
N VAL A 204 9.76 -4.68 3.01
CA VAL A 204 9.27 -3.88 1.89
C VAL A 204 10.42 -3.64 0.93
N SER A 205 10.17 -3.83 -0.37
CA SER A 205 11.12 -3.46 -1.42
C SER A 205 10.81 -2.06 -1.93
N LEU A 206 11.86 -1.26 -2.09
CA LEU A 206 11.82 0.10 -2.63
C LEU A 206 12.60 0.13 -3.94
N GLU A 207 11.99 0.68 -4.97
CA GLU A 207 12.60 0.89 -6.28
C GLU A 207 12.33 2.34 -6.70
N PHE A 208 13.38 3.09 -6.98
CA PHE A 208 13.27 4.48 -7.39
C PHE A 208 14.50 4.91 -8.19
N GLU A 209 14.31 5.90 -9.06
CA GLU A 209 15.37 6.58 -9.80
C GLU A 209 15.11 8.10 -9.79
N GLU A 210 16.08 8.90 -10.21
CA GLU A 210 15.92 10.34 -10.32
C GLU A 210 14.71 10.66 -11.23
N LYS A 211 13.78 11.48 -10.73
CA LYS A 211 12.53 11.87 -11.42
C LYS A 211 11.58 10.72 -11.76
N TYR A 212 11.80 9.51 -11.23
CA TYR A 212 10.88 8.38 -11.38
C TYR A 212 9.95 8.27 -10.15
N PRO A 213 8.73 7.73 -10.32
CA PRO A 213 7.91 7.32 -9.18
C PRO A 213 8.65 6.34 -8.29
N LEU A 214 8.48 6.46 -6.98
CA LEU A 214 8.86 5.42 -6.04
C LEU A 214 7.89 4.26 -6.21
N ARG A 215 8.40 3.05 -6.45
CA ARG A 215 7.65 1.80 -6.35
C ARG A 215 7.98 1.11 -5.03
N LEU A 216 6.97 0.90 -4.20
CA LEU A 216 7.02 0.01 -3.05
C LEU A 216 6.31 -1.30 -3.37
N THR A 217 6.93 -2.43 -3.08
CA THR A 217 6.30 -3.75 -3.18
C THR A 217 6.47 -4.53 -1.89
N TRP A 218 5.44 -5.28 -1.53
CA TRP A 218 5.49 -6.22 -0.43
C TRP A 218 4.55 -7.38 -0.71
N MET A 219 4.76 -8.46 0.05
CA MET A 219 3.88 -9.61 0.08
C MET A 219 3.37 -9.82 1.49
N SER A 220 2.18 -10.39 1.58
CA SER A 220 1.54 -10.85 2.82
C SER A 220 0.83 -12.18 2.56
N ASN A 221 0.26 -12.76 3.61
CA ASN A 221 -0.43 -14.05 3.56
C ASN A 221 0.40 -15.15 2.88
N ASP A 222 1.63 -15.35 3.37
CA ASP A 222 2.61 -16.32 2.86
C ASP A 222 2.88 -16.23 1.34
N GLY A 223 2.70 -15.03 0.77
CA GLY A 223 2.95 -14.75 -0.65
C GLY A 223 1.70 -14.79 -1.54
N GLY A 224 0.55 -15.21 -1.00
CA GLY A 224 -0.73 -15.23 -1.72
C GLY A 224 -1.28 -13.82 -2.00
N ALA A 225 -0.87 -12.82 -1.22
CA ALA A 225 -1.21 -11.42 -1.45
C ALA A 225 0.02 -10.62 -1.87
N ARG A 226 -0.03 -10.03 -3.08
CA ARG A 226 1.00 -9.15 -3.63
C ARG A 226 0.48 -7.73 -3.73
N TRP A 227 1.24 -6.79 -3.22
CA TRP A 227 0.91 -5.38 -3.23
C TRP A 227 1.95 -4.57 -3.98
N THR A 228 1.50 -3.52 -4.65
CA THR A 228 2.37 -2.56 -5.34
C THR A 228 1.81 -1.15 -5.16
N TYR A 229 2.66 -0.25 -4.69
CA TYR A 229 2.35 1.14 -4.44
C TYR A 229 3.31 2.03 -5.23
N PHE A 230 2.77 2.98 -5.98
CA PHE A 230 3.51 4.00 -6.69
C PHE A 230 3.26 5.36 -6.07
N LEU A 231 4.31 6.17 -5.96
CA LEU A 231 4.23 7.56 -5.54
C LEU A 231 5.06 8.45 -6.47
N ALA A 232 4.42 9.43 -7.08
CA ALA A 232 5.11 10.39 -7.94
C ALA A 232 6.17 11.18 -7.14
N PRO A 233 7.32 11.49 -7.76
CA PRO A 233 8.34 12.29 -7.11
C PRO A 233 7.89 13.75 -7.02
N ARG A 234 8.45 14.45 -6.05
CA ARG A 234 8.39 15.92 -6.00
C ARG A 234 9.43 16.46 -6.97
N ILE A 235 8.98 17.36 -7.84
CA ILE A 235 9.87 18.08 -8.75
C ILE A 235 10.47 19.22 -7.96
N VAL A 236 11.72 19.05 -7.52
CA VAL A 236 12.53 20.17 -7.04
C VAL A 236 12.98 20.92 -8.29
N ASN A 237 12.44 22.11 -8.52
CA ASN A 237 13.00 23.01 -9.52
C ASN A 237 14.25 23.65 -8.90
N ASP A 238 15.41 23.32 -9.45
CA ASP A 238 16.65 24.09 -9.24
C ASP A 238 16.51 25.53 -9.75
#